data_AF-A0A2G8JVV3-F1
#
_entry.id   AF-A0A2G8JVV3-F1
#
_cell.length_a   1.000
_cell.length_b   1.000
_cell.length_c   1.000
_cell.angle_alpha   90.00
_cell.angle_beta   90.00
_cell.angle_gamma   90.00
#
_symmetry.space_group_name_H-M   'P 1'
#
loop_
_entity.id
_entity.type
_entity.pdbx_description
1 polymer ?
#
loop_
_entity_poly.entity_id
_entity_poly.type
_entity_poly.pdbx_seq_one_letter_code
_entity_poly.pdbx_strand_id
1 'polypeptide(L)'
;MDYEVGRICNSFLLDGLSSVPLNTDIVSLEAQVPLVPSGELYTIVRTRSNVRDLRLENNIGIDDNVVIVSLPLLELEVPLSAQLEFMQRLAYRIPSVPSDETLIVSLESTSNFGVNSLFLRFNDVASPHLFDSASQGQLSANQTVVITPTRQGEYYLLVQNNGVLDNRESYNPSTITLSAKIAAFEIMDIKPRQVAPLGMVTISVEGTVFPEDIYAKIRNRESGFELDAVEVFRFSSQELFATFDLSSQTSGHLLI
;
A
#
# COMPACT_ATOMS: atom_id res chain seq x y z
N MET A 1 -10.52 13.96 -23.63
CA MET A 1 -10.32 13.37 -22.30
C MET A 1 -10.69 11.91 -22.45
N ASP A 2 -9.70 11.06 -22.64
CA ASP A 2 -9.90 9.63 -22.85
C ASP A 2 -10.06 8.99 -21.47
N TYR A 3 -11.30 8.75 -21.06
CA TYR A 3 -11.61 7.95 -19.88
C TYR A 3 -11.67 6.48 -20.30
N GLU A 4 -10.52 5.80 -20.35
CA GLU A 4 -10.50 4.34 -20.55
C GLU A 4 -10.31 3.67 -19.19
N VAL A 5 -11.42 3.52 -18.46
CA VAL A 5 -11.44 2.89 -17.14
C VAL A 5 -11.78 1.40 -17.35
N GLY A 6 -10.74 0.63 -17.66
CA GLY A 6 -10.74 -0.84 -17.65
C GLY A 6 -11.57 -1.51 -18.75
N ARG A 7 -10.87 -2.13 -19.70
CA ARG A 7 -11.48 -2.76 -20.88
C ARG A 7 -11.46 -4.28 -20.75
N ILE A 8 -12.63 -4.92 -20.78
CA ILE A 8 -12.76 -6.36 -20.92
C ILE A 8 -12.98 -6.69 -22.40
N CYS A 9 -12.07 -7.45 -23.01
CA CYS A 9 -12.19 -7.89 -24.40
C CYS A 9 -12.48 -9.39 -24.45
N ASN A 10 -13.73 -9.77 -24.68
CA ASN A 10 -14.11 -11.16 -24.96
C ASN A 10 -14.68 -11.28 -26.38
N SER A 11 -14.28 -12.32 -27.09
CA SER A 11 -14.81 -12.67 -28.41
C SER A 11 -15.88 -13.75 -28.28
N PHE A 12 -17.02 -13.58 -28.93
CA PHE A 12 -18.04 -14.63 -29.09
C PHE A 12 -18.13 -15.05 -30.55
N LEU A 13 -18.35 -16.34 -30.79
CA LEU A 13 -18.68 -16.86 -32.12
C LEU A 13 -20.20 -16.81 -32.28
N LEU A 14 -20.68 -16.08 -33.28
CA LEU A 14 -22.05 -16.21 -33.74
C LEU A 14 -22.09 -17.43 -34.67
N ASP A 15 -22.71 -18.52 -34.25
CA ASP A 15 -22.91 -19.71 -35.09
C ASP A 15 -23.92 -19.39 -36.20
N GLY A 16 -23.42 -18.76 -37.25
CA GLY A 16 -24.21 -18.32 -38.39
C GLY A 16 -24.44 -19.44 -39.40
N LEU A 17 -25.20 -20.49 -39.08
CA LEU A 17 -25.78 -21.40 -40.09
C LEU A 17 -27.08 -22.06 -39.59
N SER A 18 -28.11 -21.27 -39.28
CA SER A 18 -29.48 -21.78 -39.39
C SER A 18 -30.37 -20.74 -40.05
N SER A 19 -31.21 -21.18 -40.98
CA SER A 19 -32.15 -20.36 -41.77
C SER A 19 -33.36 -19.87 -40.96
N VAL A 20 -33.17 -19.67 -39.65
CA VAL A 20 -34.17 -19.15 -38.72
C VAL A 20 -33.93 -17.63 -38.56
N PRO A 21 -34.97 -16.78 -38.51
CA PRO A 21 -34.79 -15.36 -38.24
C PRO A 21 -33.96 -15.21 -36.96
N LEU A 22 -32.97 -14.31 -36.98
CA LEU A 22 -32.12 -13.96 -35.83
C LEU A 22 -32.98 -13.92 -34.57
N ASN A 23 -32.92 -15.02 -33.82
CA ASN A 23 -33.54 -15.10 -32.53
C ASN A 23 -32.84 -14.03 -31.70
N THR A 24 -33.57 -13.34 -30.84
CA THR A 24 -32.98 -12.44 -29.85
C THR A 24 -32.16 -13.28 -28.87
N ASP A 25 -30.97 -13.68 -29.30
CA ASP A 25 -30.03 -14.44 -28.50
C ASP A 25 -29.47 -13.47 -27.46
N ILE A 26 -30.02 -13.56 -26.25
CA ILE A 26 -29.50 -12.82 -25.10
C ILE A 26 -28.19 -13.50 -24.69
N VAL A 27 -27.10 -12.76 -24.79
CA VAL A 27 -25.77 -13.20 -24.34
C VAL A 27 -25.45 -12.49 -23.03
N SER A 28 -25.17 -13.26 -21.98
CA SER A 28 -24.69 -12.75 -20.70
C SER A 28 -23.17 -12.87 -20.60
N LEU A 29 -22.51 -11.84 -20.10
CA LEU A 29 -21.08 -11.87 -19.78
C LEU A 29 -20.88 -11.50 -18.31
N GLU A 30 -20.20 -12.37 -17.57
CA GLU A 30 -19.64 -12.05 -16.26
C GLU A 30 -18.15 -11.72 -16.42
N ALA A 31 -17.70 -10.65 -15.77
CA ALA A 31 -16.32 -10.24 -15.76
C ALA A 31 -15.95 -9.59 -14.43
N GLN A 32 -14.69 -9.70 -14.04
CA GLN A 32 -14.20 -8.99 -12.86
C GLN A 32 -14.12 -7.50 -13.15
N VAL A 33 -14.67 -6.70 -12.25
CA VAL A 33 -14.55 -5.24 -12.32
C VAL A 33 -13.05 -4.89 -12.22
N PRO A 34 -12.52 -4.11 -13.15
CA PRO A 34 -11.12 -3.69 -13.13
C PRO A 34 -10.82 -2.90 -11.85
N LEU A 35 -9.55 -2.82 -11.46
CA LEU A 35 -9.12 -2.04 -10.30
C LEU A 35 -9.32 -0.54 -10.58
N VAL A 36 -10.40 0.03 -10.06
CA VAL A 36 -10.83 1.40 -10.35
C VAL A 36 -11.30 2.08 -9.07
N PRO A 37 -11.19 3.42 -8.98
CA PRO A 37 -11.67 4.15 -7.82
C PRO A 37 -13.15 3.85 -7.53
N SER A 38 -13.54 3.99 -6.27
CA SER A 38 -14.95 3.86 -5.91
C SER A 38 -15.75 5.01 -6.56
N GLY A 39 -16.91 4.68 -7.13
CA GLY A 39 -17.73 5.67 -7.83
C GLY A 39 -18.74 5.06 -8.80
N GLU A 40 -19.42 5.94 -9.52
CA GLU A 40 -20.37 5.58 -10.56
C GLU A 40 -19.65 5.35 -11.88
N LEU A 41 -19.82 4.16 -12.45
CA LEU A 41 -19.26 3.80 -13.75
C LEU A 41 -20.38 3.53 -14.75
N TYR A 42 -20.11 3.88 -16.00
CA TYR A 42 -20.97 3.56 -17.13
C TYR A 42 -20.43 2.34 -17.86
N THR A 43 -21.33 1.41 -18.18
CA THR A 43 -20.98 0.26 -19.01
C THR A 43 -21.10 0.65 -20.48
N ILE A 44 -20.01 0.48 -21.24
CA ILE A 44 -19.99 0.69 -22.69
C ILE A 44 -19.71 -0.66 -23.36
N VAL A 45 -20.66 -1.11 -24.17
CA VAL A 45 -20.50 -2.30 -25.00
C VAL A 45 -20.17 -1.86 -26.42
N ARG A 46 -19.06 -2.35 -26.96
CA ARG A 46 -18.67 -2.10 -28.35
C ARG A 46 -18.47 -3.38 -29.10
N THR A 47 -19.15 -3.53 -30.23
CA THR A 47 -18.93 -4.67 -31.12
C THR A 47 -17.73 -4.41 -32.03
N ARG A 48 -16.98 -5.47 -32.32
CA ARG A 48 -15.98 -5.50 -33.38
C ARG A 48 -16.24 -6.73 -34.25
N SER A 49 -16.24 -6.54 -35.56
CA SER A 49 -16.43 -7.59 -36.54
C SER A 49 -15.25 -7.63 -37.50
N ASN A 50 -14.95 -8.80 -38.04
CA ASN A 50 -14.03 -9.00 -39.15
C ASN A 50 -14.71 -8.81 -40.52
N VAL A 51 -16.04 -8.65 -40.54
CA VAL A 51 -16.82 -8.26 -41.72
C VAL A 51 -16.80 -6.74 -41.85
N ARG A 52 -16.69 -6.24 -43.09
CA ARG A 52 -16.72 -4.81 -43.36
C ARG A 52 -18.07 -4.23 -42.95
N ASP A 53 -18.06 -3.46 -41.88
CA ASP A 53 -19.19 -2.66 -41.42
C ASP A 53 -19.05 -1.21 -41.90
N LEU A 54 -20.11 -0.66 -42.50
CA LEU A 54 -20.14 0.69 -43.02
C LEU A 54 -20.78 1.69 -42.04
N ARG A 55 -21.35 1.24 -40.93
CA ARG A 55 -22.12 2.07 -39.98
C ARG A 55 -21.64 1.93 -38.54
N LEU A 56 -20.37 2.20 -38.28
CA LEU A 56 -19.76 2.03 -36.95
C LEU A 56 -20.46 2.74 -35.78
N GLU A 57 -21.28 3.76 -36.05
CA GLU A 57 -22.09 4.50 -35.07
C GLU A 57 -23.05 3.60 -34.28
N ASN A 58 -23.57 2.52 -34.89
CA ASN A 58 -24.54 1.62 -34.26
C ASN A 58 -23.88 0.45 -33.50
N ASN A 59 -22.55 0.44 -33.42
CA ASN A 59 -21.77 -0.61 -32.78
C ASN A 59 -21.39 -0.27 -31.32
N ILE A 60 -22.00 0.77 -30.76
CA ILE A 60 -21.79 1.19 -29.37
C ILE A 60 -23.16 1.20 -28.68
N GLY A 61 -23.28 0.41 -27.63
CA GLY A 61 -24.37 0.48 -26.66
C GLY A 61 -23.83 1.03 -25.34
N ILE A 62 -24.59 1.91 -24.70
CA ILE A 62 -24.30 2.43 -23.36
C ILE A 62 -25.47 2.01 -22.49
N ASP A 63 -25.19 1.47 -21.31
CA ASP A 63 -26.23 1.21 -20.33
C ASP A 63 -26.69 2.55 -19.71
N ASP A 64 -28.00 2.72 -19.57
CA ASP A 64 -28.58 3.89 -18.90
C ASP A 64 -28.41 3.81 -17.37
N ASN A 65 -28.09 2.62 -16.85
CA ASN A 65 -27.83 2.39 -15.44
C ASN A 65 -26.34 2.52 -15.10
N VAL A 66 -26.05 3.25 -14.02
CA VAL A 66 -24.71 3.32 -13.44
C VAL A 66 -24.42 2.09 -12.59
N VAL A 67 -23.21 1.57 -12.70
CA VAL A 67 -22.66 0.56 -11.80
C VAL A 67 -21.93 1.30 -10.67
N ILE A 68 -22.39 1.10 -9.44
CA ILE A 68 -21.72 1.64 -8.26
C ILE A 68 -20.61 0.66 -7.87
N VAL A 69 -19.36 1.11 -8.00
CA VAL A 69 -18.18 0.36 -7.57
C VAL A 69 -17.73 0.88 -6.21
N SER A 70 -17.51 -0.04 -5.27
CA SER A 70 -16.93 0.26 -3.97
C SER A 70 -15.84 -0.74 -3.63
N LEU A 71 -14.73 -0.25 -3.08
CA LEU A 71 -13.67 -1.12 -2.58
C LEU A 71 -13.93 -1.52 -1.12
N PRO A 72 -13.61 -2.75 -0.72
CA PRO A 72 -13.63 -3.17 0.68
C PRO A 72 -12.77 -2.25 1.56
N LEU A 73 -13.21 -2.05 2.79
CA LEU A 73 -12.49 -1.22 3.77
C LEU A 73 -11.42 -2.03 4.48
N LEU A 74 -10.24 -1.43 4.63
CA LEU A 74 -9.22 -1.83 5.58
C LEU A 74 -9.12 -0.73 6.64
N GLU A 75 -9.76 -0.93 7.77
CA GLU A 75 -9.77 0.02 8.89
C GLU A 75 -8.44 -0.01 9.65
N LEU A 76 -8.04 1.13 10.22
CA LEU A 76 -6.85 1.20 11.06
C LEU A 76 -7.05 0.37 12.33
N GLU A 77 -6.01 -0.37 12.73
CA GLU A 77 -5.98 -1.26 13.90
C GLU A 77 -6.97 -2.44 13.86
N VAL A 78 -7.63 -2.68 12.72
CA VAL A 78 -8.57 -3.81 12.56
C VAL A 78 -8.01 -4.79 11.53
N PRO A 79 -7.58 -6.00 11.95
CA PRO A 79 -7.11 -7.00 11.00
C PRO A 79 -8.26 -7.50 10.12
N LEU A 80 -7.99 -7.60 8.82
CA LEU A 80 -8.94 -8.08 7.81
C LEU A 80 -8.42 -9.36 7.14
N SER A 81 -9.17 -10.45 7.28
CA SER A 81 -8.85 -11.71 6.60
C SER A 81 -9.49 -11.79 5.22
N ALA A 82 -8.76 -12.30 4.24
CA ALA A 82 -9.24 -12.56 2.89
C ALA A 82 -8.61 -13.83 2.29
N GLN A 83 -9.22 -14.37 1.24
CA GLN A 83 -8.58 -15.38 0.40
C GLN A 83 -7.88 -14.70 -0.75
N LEU A 84 -6.61 -15.06 -0.98
CA LEU A 84 -5.80 -14.59 -2.09
C LEU A 84 -5.42 -15.77 -2.97
N GLU A 85 -5.99 -15.80 -4.17
CA GLU A 85 -5.75 -16.82 -5.19
C GLU A 85 -4.44 -16.56 -5.95
N PHE A 86 -3.96 -17.60 -6.64
CA PHE A 86 -2.77 -17.51 -7.48
C PHE A 86 -2.91 -16.42 -8.54
N MET A 87 -1.92 -15.53 -8.62
CA MET A 87 -1.90 -14.38 -9.52
C MET A 87 -3.06 -13.37 -9.37
N GLN A 88 -3.85 -13.47 -8.29
CA GLN A 88 -4.96 -12.56 -8.04
C GLN A 88 -4.48 -11.20 -7.55
N ARG A 89 -5.31 -10.19 -7.83
CA ARG A 89 -5.20 -8.85 -7.28
C ARG A 89 -6.45 -8.51 -6.47
N LEU A 90 -6.24 -7.96 -5.28
CA LEU A 90 -7.29 -7.44 -4.40
C LEU A 90 -6.99 -5.97 -4.10
N ALA A 91 -8.03 -5.15 -4.02
CA ALA A 91 -7.90 -3.73 -3.70
C ALA A 91 -8.74 -3.36 -2.48
N TYR A 92 -8.18 -2.49 -1.65
CA TYR A 92 -8.80 -2.02 -0.42
C TYR A 92 -8.66 -0.51 -0.28
N ARG A 93 -9.57 0.09 0.48
CA ARG A 93 -9.55 1.50 0.84
C ARG A 93 -9.34 1.69 2.35
N ILE A 94 -8.46 2.61 2.71
CA ILE A 94 -8.14 3.03 4.07
C ILE A 94 -8.59 4.50 4.22
N PRO A 95 -9.77 4.79 4.78
CA PRO A 95 -10.44 6.08 4.58
C PRO A 95 -9.93 7.25 5.45
N SER A 96 -9.43 6.97 6.66
CA SER A 96 -9.21 8.01 7.69
C SER A 96 -7.76 8.05 8.16
N VAL A 97 -6.82 8.19 7.23
CA VAL A 97 -5.39 8.28 7.58
C VAL A 97 -5.05 9.73 7.98
N PRO A 98 -4.44 9.97 9.16
CA PRO A 98 -3.97 11.30 9.58
C PRO A 98 -2.79 11.80 8.73
N SER A 99 -2.51 13.11 8.73
CA SER A 99 -1.30 13.65 8.09
C SER A 99 -0.08 13.53 9.01
N ASP A 100 1.11 13.60 8.41
CA ASP A 100 2.41 13.72 9.10
C ASP A 100 2.77 12.53 10.00
N GLU A 101 2.10 11.40 9.77
CA GLU A 101 2.31 10.14 10.46
C GLU A 101 3.07 9.13 9.58
N THR A 102 3.31 7.95 10.12
CA THR A 102 3.84 6.80 9.36
C THR A 102 2.79 5.70 9.30
N LEU A 103 2.23 5.47 8.13
CA LEU A 103 1.29 4.37 7.89
C LEU A 103 2.08 3.11 7.53
N ILE A 104 1.84 2.04 8.28
CA ILE A 104 2.37 0.71 8.03
C ILE A 104 1.21 -0.20 7.67
N VAL A 105 1.33 -0.88 6.53
CA VAL A 105 0.41 -1.95 6.15
C VAL A 105 1.18 -3.25 6.01
N SER A 106 0.73 -4.27 6.74
CA SER A 106 1.31 -5.61 6.72
C SER A 106 0.33 -6.62 6.15
N LEU A 107 0.88 -7.59 5.42
CA LEU A 107 0.21 -8.79 4.98
C LEU A 107 0.90 -9.99 5.61
N GLU A 108 0.14 -10.78 6.34
CA GLU A 108 0.54 -12.11 6.81
C GLU A 108 -0.21 -13.17 5.99
N SER A 109 0.48 -14.20 5.51
CA SER A 109 -0.10 -15.27 4.71
C SER A 109 0.09 -16.62 5.40
N THR A 110 -0.89 -17.52 5.22
CA THR A 110 -0.77 -18.91 5.63
C THR A 110 0.13 -19.75 4.71
N SER A 111 0.46 -19.26 3.50
CA SER A 111 1.41 -19.93 2.62
C SER A 111 2.84 -19.57 3.02
N ASN A 112 3.72 -20.57 3.07
CA ASN A 112 5.15 -20.34 3.32
C ASN A 112 5.94 -20.02 2.04
N PHE A 113 5.35 -20.24 0.86
CA PHE A 113 6.02 -20.17 -0.43
C PHE A 113 5.39 -19.17 -1.39
N GLY A 114 4.24 -18.59 -1.04
CA GLY A 114 3.61 -17.52 -1.79
C GLY A 114 4.55 -16.33 -1.95
N VAL A 115 4.42 -15.64 -3.07
CA VAL A 115 5.11 -14.37 -3.32
C VAL A 115 4.03 -13.31 -3.45
N ASN A 116 4.01 -12.37 -2.51
CA ASN A 116 3.03 -11.29 -2.54
C ASN A 116 3.73 -9.95 -2.77
N SER A 117 2.95 -8.94 -3.17
CA SER A 117 3.40 -7.56 -3.30
C SER A 117 2.29 -6.62 -2.83
N LEU A 118 2.68 -5.57 -2.11
CA LEU A 118 1.78 -4.52 -1.65
C LEU A 118 2.15 -3.21 -2.33
N PHE A 119 1.14 -2.48 -2.78
CA PHE A 119 1.30 -1.14 -3.34
C PHE A 119 0.30 -0.20 -2.66
N LEU A 120 0.78 0.95 -2.17
CA LEU A 120 -0.03 1.98 -1.54
C LEU A 120 -0.02 3.25 -2.37
N ARG A 121 -1.16 3.94 -2.42
CA ARG A 121 -1.30 5.22 -3.10
C ARG A 121 -2.34 6.10 -2.41
N PHE A 122 -2.08 7.40 -2.36
CA PHE A 122 -2.97 8.40 -1.79
C PHE A 122 -4.05 8.81 -2.80
N ASN A 123 -5.30 8.81 -2.35
CA ASN A 123 -6.49 9.36 -3.01
C ASN A 123 -6.84 8.77 -4.41
N ASP A 124 -6.18 7.70 -4.84
CA ASP A 124 -6.43 7.01 -6.09
C ASP A 124 -5.90 5.56 -6.01
N VAL A 125 -6.46 4.68 -6.83
CA VAL A 125 -6.12 3.24 -6.81
C VAL A 125 -4.66 3.01 -7.19
N ALA A 126 -3.99 2.17 -6.40
CA ALA A 126 -2.62 1.75 -6.64
C ALA A 126 -2.54 0.71 -7.76
N SER A 127 -1.45 0.74 -8.53
CA SER A 127 -1.09 -0.31 -9.48
C SER A 127 0.40 -0.64 -9.38
N PRO A 128 0.86 -1.77 -9.94
CA PRO A 128 2.29 -2.11 -9.95
C PRO A 128 3.19 -1.10 -10.69
N HIS A 129 2.60 -0.19 -11.47
CA HIS A 129 3.32 0.84 -12.24
C HIS A 129 3.02 2.26 -11.75
N LEU A 130 2.07 2.43 -10.84
CA LEU A 130 1.64 3.74 -10.33
C LEU A 130 1.25 3.60 -8.85
N PHE A 131 2.17 3.98 -7.98
CA PHE A 131 2.09 3.85 -6.52
C PHE A 131 2.94 4.93 -5.84
N ASP A 132 2.63 5.24 -4.59
CA ASP A 132 3.43 6.14 -3.75
C ASP A 132 4.43 5.37 -2.87
N SER A 133 4.06 4.14 -2.46
CA SER A 133 4.96 3.22 -1.78
C SER A 133 4.66 1.77 -2.16
N ALA A 134 5.67 0.91 -2.11
CA ALA A 134 5.56 -0.51 -2.41
C ALA A 134 6.38 -1.34 -1.40
N SER A 135 5.94 -2.57 -1.15
CA SER A 135 6.68 -3.50 -0.30
C SER A 135 8.09 -3.73 -0.84
N GLN A 136 9.09 -3.57 0.01
CA GLN A 136 10.51 -3.71 -0.34
C GLN A 136 11.04 -5.08 0.09
N GLY A 137 11.98 -5.62 -0.69
CA GLY A 137 13.09 -6.38 -0.10
C GLY A 137 13.05 -7.91 -0.08
N GLN A 138 11.95 -8.61 -0.38
CA GLN A 138 12.04 -10.07 -0.49
C GLN A 138 10.87 -10.71 -1.25
N LEU A 139 11.17 -11.73 -2.05
CA LEU A 139 10.15 -12.63 -2.59
C LEU A 139 9.62 -13.48 -1.43
N SER A 140 8.61 -12.98 -0.72
CA SER A 140 8.03 -13.65 0.45
C SER A 140 6.51 -13.55 0.46
N ALA A 141 5.89 -14.47 1.20
CA ALA A 141 4.46 -14.50 1.37
C ALA A 141 4.00 -13.38 2.29
N ASN A 142 4.75 -13.13 3.37
CA ASN A 142 4.53 -11.99 4.24
C ASN A 142 5.19 -10.76 3.64
N GLN A 143 4.48 -9.63 3.68
CA GLN A 143 4.95 -8.37 3.11
C GLN A 143 4.57 -7.21 4.00
N THR A 144 5.38 -6.16 3.95
CA THR A 144 5.08 -4.89 4.64
C THR A 144 5.37 -3.75 3.68
N VAL A 145 4.47 -2.77 3.66
CA VAL A 145 4.65 -1.50 2.96
C VAL A 145 4.48 -0.35 3.95
N VAL A 146 5.35 0.66 3.83
CA VAL A 146 5.40 1.80 4.74
C VAL A 146 5.34 3.08 3.92
N ILE A 147 4.53 4.04 4.35
CA ILE A 147 4.50 5.38 3.75
C ILE A 147 4.66 6.44 4.84
N THR A 148 5.57 7.37 4.60
CA THR A 148 5.94 8.43 5.54
C THR A 148 6.51 9.63 4.77
N PRO A 149 6.12 10.87 5.10
CA PRO A 149 4.96 11.22 5.92
C PRO A 149 3.64 10.90 5.19
N THR A 150 2.58 10.65 5.95
CA THR A 150 1.22 10.52 5.39
C THR A 150 0.60 11.90 5.10
N ARG A 151 -0.39 11.90 4.20
CA ARG A 151 -1.29 13.03 3.96
C ARG A 151 -2.65 12.69 4.55
N GLN A 152 -3.35 13.68 5.10
CA GLN A 152 -4.68 13.45 5.62
C GLN A 152 -5.62 13.01 4.49
N GLY A 153 -6.30 11.88 4.66
CA GLY A 153 -7.33 11.41 3.74
C GLY A 153 -7.30 9.90 3.47
N GLU A 154 -7.73 9.53 2.27
CA GLU A 154 -7.89 8.13 1.89
C GLU A 154 -6.64 7.58 1.20
N TYR A 155 -6.26 6.36 1.57
CA TYR A 155 -5.24 5.57 0.89
C TYR A 155 -5.85 4.32 0.27
N TYR A 156 -5.27 3.89 -0.85
CA TYR A 156 -5.69 2.71 -1.59
C TYR A 156 -4.55 1.70 -1.58
N LEU A 157 -4.87 0.49 -1.16
CA LEU A 157 -3.94 -0.64 -1.11
C LEU A 157 -4.28 -1.60 -2.25
N LEU A 158 -3.29 -1.91 -3.09
CA LEU A 158 -3.32 -3.08 -3.96
C LEU A 158 -2.50 -4.19 -3.31
N VAL A 159 -3.14 -5.35 -3.17
CA VAL A 159 -2.51 -6.62 -2.81
C VAL A 159 -2.43 -7.47 -4.06
N GLN A 160 -1.25 -7.98 -4.39
CA GLN A 160 -1.04 -8.86 -5.53
C GLN A 160 -0.32 -10.12 -5.09
N ASN A 161 -0.81 -11.28 -5.53
CA ASN A 161 0.00 -12.49 -5.56
C ASN A 161 0.81 -12.51 -6.87
N ASN A 162 2.12 -12.67 -6.76
CA ASN A 162 3.06 -12.71 -7.87
C ASN A 162 3.45 -14.14 -8.25
N GLY A 163 3.00 -15.13 -7.48
CA GLY A 163 3.21 -16.54 -7.72
C GLY A 163 3.60 -17.30 -6.46
N VAL A 164 4.32 -18.41 -6.67
CA VAL A 164 4.79 -19.32 -5.61
C VAL A 164 6.23 -19.74 -5.94
N LEU A 165 7.11 -19.77 -4.95
CA LEU A 165 8.53 -20.11 -5.14
C LEU A 165 8.81 -21.62 -5.23
N ASP A 166 7.91 -22.45 -4.70
CA ASP A 166 8.00 -23.91 -4.76
C ASP A 166 6.91 -24.47 -5.68
N ASN A 167 7.32 -25.20 -6.72
CA ASN A 167 6.42 -25.83 -7.68
C ASN A 167 5.67 -27.05 -7.12
N ARG A 168 5.95 -27.45 -5.89
CA ARG A 168 5.26 -28.52 -5.15
C ARG A 168 4.08 -28.01 -4.32
N GLU A 169 4.01 -26.71 -4.02
CA GLU A 169 2.80 -26.15 -3.45
C GLU A 169 1.71 -26.11 -4.52
N SER A 170 0.50 -26.46 -4.09
CA SER A 170 -0.67 -26.34 -4.94
C SER A 170 -0.98 -24.86 -5.15
N TYR A 171 -1.44 -24.49 -6.35
CA TYR A 171 -1.97 -23.15 -6.67
C TYR A 171 -3.28 -22.82 -5.93
N ASN A 172 -3.47 -23.39 -4.74
CA ASN A 172 -4.63 -23.19 -3.90
C ASN A 172 -4.63 -21.76 -3.34
N PRO A 173 -5.82 -21.21 -3.05
CA PRO A 173 -5.93 -19.92 -2.37
C PRO A 173 -5.22 -19.95 -1.02
N SER A 174 -4.50 -18.87 -0.71
CA SER A 174 -3.91 -18.65 0.61
C SER A 174 -4.82 -17.76 1.44
N THR A 175 -4.93 -18.03 2.74
CA THR A 175 -5.57 -17.07 3.65
C THR A 175 -4.55 -16.00 3.98
N ILE A 176 -4.94 -14.73 3.78
CA ILE A 176 -4.13 -13.58 4.15
C ILE A 176 -4.83 -12.79 5.27
N THR A 177 -4.04 -12.15 6.12
CA THR A 177 -4.49 -11.17 7.10
C THR A 177 -3.80 -9.86 6.80
N LEU A 178 -4.60 -8.83 6.52
CA LEU A 178 -4.14 -7.46 6.29
C LEU A 178 -4.33 -6.65 7.56
N SER A 179 -3.31 -5.89 7.95
CA SER A 179 -3.38 -4.96 9.08
C SER A 179 -2.82 -3.62 8.66
N ALA A 180 -3.58 -2.55 8.87
CA ALA A 180 -3.12 -1.18 8.70
C ALA A 180 -2.99 -0.53 10.07
N LYS A 181 -1.87 0.13 10.34
CA LYS A 181 -1.64 0.83 11.61
C LYS A 181 -0.83 2.10 11.41
N ILE A 182 -1.03 3.05 12.30
CA ILE A 182 -0.15 4.19 12.43
C ILE A 182 0.97 3.80 13.37
N ALA A 183 2.22 3.95 12.91
CA ALA A 183 3.36 3.69 13.77
C ALA A 183 3.31 4.64 14.98
N ALA A 184 3.63 4.11 16.16
CA ALA A 184 3.83 4.94 17.33
C ALA A 184 5.25 5.54 17.31
N PHE A 185 5.44 6.65 18.03
CA PHE A 185 6.79 7.11 18.34
C PHE A 185 7.53 6.03 19.14
N GLU A 186 8.67 5.59 18.62
CA GLU A 186 9.54 4.64 19.31
C GLU A 186 11.01 4.97 19.01
N ILE A 187 11.86 4.82 20.03
CA ILE A 187 13.31 4.82 19.86
C ILE A 187 13.76 3.37 19.82
N MET A 188 14.28 2.93 18.68
CA MET A 188 14.75 1.55 18.48
C MET A 188 16.22 1.39 18.86
N ASP A 189 17.07 2.34 18.49
CA ASP A 189 18.49 2.29 18.83
C ASP A 189 19.10 3.69 18.95
N ILE A 190 20.22 3.77 19.66
CA ILE A 190 21.00 4.98 19.85
C ILE A 190 22.48 4.63 19.63
N LYS A 191 23.16 5.39 18.78
CA LYS A 191 24.58 5.18 18.46
C LYS A 191 25.36 6.50 18.54
N PRO A 192 26.53 6.54 19.19
CA PRO A 192 27.06 5.51 20.10
C PRO A 192 26.35 5.52 21.46
N ARG A 193 26.26 4.36 22.13
CA ARG A 193 25.70 4.24 23.50
C ARG A 193 26.63 4.73 24.61
N GLN A 194 27.89 5.00 24.26
CA GLN A 194 28.89 5.52 25.17
C GLN A 194 29.60 6.69 24.53
N VAL A 195 29.64 7.79 25.26
CA VAL A 195 30.27 9.03 24.81
C VAL A 195 31.28 9.51 25.86
N ALA A 196 32.43 10.01 25.39
CA ALA A 196 33.38 10.66 26.26
C ALA A 196 32.88 12.07 26.61
N PRO A 197 33.08 12.55 27.84
CA PRO A 197 32.64 13.86 28.30
C PRO A 197 33.57 14.98 27.78
N LEU A 198 33.74 15.06 26.45
CA LEU A 198 34.70 15.97 25.82
C LEU A 198 34.04 16.67 24.63
N GLY A 199 33.55 17.90 24.88
CA GLY A 199 33.07 18.81 23.84
C GLY A 199 31.71 18.42 23.25
N MET A 200 31.53 18.77 21.97
CA MET A 200 30.31 18.53 21.23
C MET A 200 30.26 17.08 20.74
N VAL A 201 29.19 16.37 21.09
CA VAL A 201 28.99 14.98 20.69
C VAL A 201 27.65 14.82 19.98
N THR A 202 27.69 14.22 18.80
CA THR A 202 26.50 13.86 18.04
C THR A 202 26.20 12.38 18.20
N ILE A 203 24.94 12.06 18.53
CA ILE A 203 24.40 10.70 18.51
C ILE A 203 23.42 10.57 17.34
N SER A 204 23.37 9.39 16.72
CA SER A 204 22.23 9.00 15.90
C SER A 204 21.21 8.28 16.78
N VAL A 205 19.95 8.57 16.53
CA VAL A 205 18.82 7.89 17.14
C VAL A 205 18.00 7.32 15.99
N GLU A 206 17.86 6.00 16.00
CA GLU A 206 17.04 5.24 15.05
C GLU A 206 15.72 4.94 15.74
N GLY A 207 14.61 5.10 15.02
CA GLY A 207 13.28 4.98 15.61
C GLY A 207 12.16 4.99 14.59
N THR A 208 10.95 5.25 15.07
CA THR A 208 9.76 5.40 14.24
C THR A 208 9.06 6.71 14.59
N VAL A 209 8.55 7.39 13.56
CA VAL A 209 7.68 8.57 13.70
C VAL A 209 8.36 9.74 14.41
N PHE A 210 9.58 10.09 13.99
CA PHE A 210 10.16 11.37 14.39
C PHE A 210 9.40 12.53 13.71
N PRO A 211 8.74 13.42 14.47
CA PRO A 211 8.02 14.59 13.93
C PRO A 211 9.01 15.64 13.40
N GLU A 212 8.52 16.57 12.57
CA GLU A 212 9.36 17.65 12.05
C GLU A 212 9.89 18.58 13.15
N ASP A 213 9.06 18.87 14.15
CA ASP A 213 9.43 19.65 15.33
C ASP A 213 9.75 18.68 16.48
N ILE A 214 11.03 18.39 16.66
CA ILE A 214 11.54 17.45 17.66
C ILE A 214 12.68 18.07 18.46
N TYR A 215 12.65 17.86 19.78
CA TYR A 215 13.77 18.15 20.66
C TYR A 215 14.28 16.84 21.27
N ALA A 216 15.58 16.79 21.55
CA ALA A 216 16.23 15.65 22.17
C ALA A 216 16.82 16.07 23.52
N LYS A 217 16.68 15.20 24.52
CA LYS A 217 17.22 15.41 25.86
C LYS A 217 17.78 14.08 26.38
N ILE A 218 18.97 14.14 26.97
CA ILE A 218 19.52 13.02 27.75
C ILE A 218 19.04 13.18 29.19
N ARG A 219 18.50 12.11 29.78
CA ARG A 219 18.07 12.09 31.19
C ARG A 219 18.61 10.85 31.90
N ASN A 220 19.37 11.05 32.97
CA ASN A 220 19.71 10.00 33.90
C ASN A 220 18.63 9.92 34.99
N ARG A 221 17.91 8.80 35.05
CA ARG A 221 16.79 8.60 35.98
C ARG A 221 17.23 8.50 37.45
N GLU A 222 18.46 8.11 37.72
CA GLU A 222 18.96 7.91 39.08
C GLU A 222 19.52 9.19 39.69
N SER A 223 20.29 9.96 38.91
CA SER A 223 20.89 11.22 39.40
C SER A 223 20.00 12.45 39.18
N GLY A 224 18.93 12.33 38.40
CA GLY A 224 18.10 13.48 38.00
C GLY A 224 18.81 14.43 37.03
N PHE A 225 19.95 14.02 36.47
CA PHE A 225 20.68 14.80 35.47
C PHE A 225 19.88 14.89 34.17
N GLU A 226 19.77 16.09 33.63
CA GLU A 226 19.14 16.38 32.34
C GLU A 226 20.07 17.26 31.50
N LEU A 227 20.14 16.96 30.20
CA LEU A 227 20.90 17.75 29.24
C LEU A 227 20.13 17.86 27.92
N ASP A 228 19.79 19.09 27.55
CA ASP A 228 19.15 19.40 26.27
C ASP A 228 20.16 19.33 25.13
N ALA A 229 19.72 18.86 23.96
CA ALA A 229 20.50 18.93 22.74
C ALA A 229 20.66 20.39 22.30
N VAL A 230 21.88 20.74 21.88
CA VAL A 230 22.21 22.05 21.29
C VAL A 230 21.65 22.14 19.87
N GLU A 231 21.66 21.01 19.15
CA GLU A 231 21.16 20.91 17.79
C GLU A 231 20.49 19.55 17.59
N VAL A 232 19.36 19.54 16.90
CA VAL A 232 18.69 18.32 16.46
C VAL A 232 18.47 18.42 14.95
N PHE A 233 19.07 17.49 14.22
CA PHE A 233 18.91 17.38 12.78
C PHE A 233 18.15 16.09 12.46
N ARG A 234 16.91 16.25 12.02
CA ARG A 234 16.09 15.12 11.56
C ARG A 234 16.44 14.79 10.12
N PHE A 235 17.01 13.61 9.89
CA PHE A 235 17.31 13.12 8.55
C PHE A 235 16.07 12.50 7.88
N SER A 236 15.30 11.72 8.63
CA SER A 236 14.04 11.12 8.16
C SER A 236 13.06 10.90 9.33
N SER A 237 11.88 10.33 9.07
CA SER A 237 10.97 9.90 10.13
C SER A 237 11.47 8.69 10.93
N GLN A 238 12.60 8.09 10.54
CA GLN A 238 13.21 6.92 11.20
C GLN A 238 14.62 7.18 11.73
N GLU A 239 15.22 8.34 11.41
CA GLU A 239 16.59 8.66 11.79
C GLU A 239 16.71 10.15 12.12
N LEU A 240 17.23 10.44 13.31
CA LEU A 240 17.61 11.79 13.75
C LEU A 240 19.03 11.79 14.30
N PHE A 241 19.66 12.95 14.23
CA PHE A 241 20.95 13.23 14.84
C PHE A 241 20.76 14.31 15.90
N ALA A 242 21.26 14.07 17.11
CA ALA A 242 21.19 15.02 18.21
C ALA A 242 22.59 15.33 18.72
N THR A 243 22.94 16.62 18.81
CA THR A 243 24.24 17.09 19.26
C THR A 243 24.13 17.70 20.65
N PHE A 244 24.98 17.24 21.57
CA PHE A 244 25.02 17.67 22.96
C PHE A 244 26.38 18.28 23.31
N ASP A 245 26.39 19.33 24.13
CA ASP A 245 27.62 19.87 24.70
C ASP A 245 27.93 19.19 26.04
N LEU A 246 28.96 18.35 26.05
CA LEU A 246 29.43 17.65 27.24
C LEU A 246 30.65 18.32 27.90
N SER A 247 31.05 19.52 27.46
CA SER A 247 32.25 20.21 27.96
C SER A 247 32.24 20.50 29.46
N SER A 248 31.06 20.61 30.09
CA SER A 248 30.91 20.83 31.53
C SER A 248 30.97 19.55 32.37
N GLN A 249 31.11 18.37 31.75
CA GLN A 249 31.06 17.07 32.43
C GLN A 249 32.45 16.63 32.89
N THR A 250 32.62 16.39 34.19
CA THR A 250 33.97 16.25 34.81
C THR A 250 34.39 14.82 35.16
N SER A 251 33.58 13.77 34.93
CA SER A 251 34.06 12.38 35.08
C SER A 251 33.13 11.32 34.48
N GLY A 252 33.72 10.30 33.83
CA GLY A 252 33.07 9.06 33.40
C GLY A 252 32.53 9.05 31.96
N HIS A 253 32.38 7.86 31.37
CA HIS A 253 31.65 7.68 30.12
C HIS A 253 30.15 7.87 30.39
N LEU A 254 29.46 8.65 29.56
CA LEU A 254 28.00 8.74 29.63
C LEU A 254 27.42 7.51 28.92
N LEU A 255 26.67 6.69 29.65
CA LEU A 255 25.80 5.67 29.07
C LEU A 255 24.48 6.33 28.67
N ILE A 256 24.08 6.15 27.41
CA ILE A 256 22.86 6.69 26.83
C ILE A 256 21.84 5.56 26.68
#